data_AF-A0A0A9E2J4-F1
#
_entry.id   AF-A0A0A9E2J4-F1
#
_cell.length_a   1.000
_cell.length_b   1.000
_cell.length_c   1.000
_cell.angle_alpha   90.00
_cell.angle_beta   90.00
_cell.angle_gamma   90.00
#
_symmetry.space_group_name_H-M   'P 1'
#
loop_
_entity.id
_entity.type
_entity.pdbx_description
1 polymer ?
#
loop_
_entity_poly.entity_id
_entity_poly.type
_entity_poly.pdbx_seq_one_letter_code
_entity_poly.pdbx_strand_id
1 'polypeptide(L)'
;MNTRRDNPRGTLWRISAECFNRVVTDEVRQENANCRSNVNSYRLSRARFWKEVADVYETFLVGSCGRVLSSDAPSADSITDDETLEMSVLTVFGDDVLKLQKDAPVEVLQRLVNCLDRCASRTGSLPLQTVGLLPLHCSRFSLSCLQMIFSLCSCTVKAGTCATVSETSSVSVSILMKRCEVILGQFLADENDLGEHPLPSVRIEETIFVLQELARLIIGIDTANSLNIPPYLKEALWGNKSYGRAHLLSLLPTFSELVVSREARVRELVQVLLRLISSELGLRRLTLT
;
A
#
# COMPACT_ATOMS: atom_id res chain seq x y z
N MET A 1 -7.59 7.11 23.89
CA MET A 1 -6.24 6.54 24.11
C MET A 1 -5.24 7.65 23.94
N ASN A 2 -4.27 7.81 24.85
CA ASN A 2 -3.16 8.73 24.62
C ASN A 2 -2.25 8.12 23.56
N THR A 3 -2.15 8.79 22.43
CA THR A 3 -1.28 8.40 21.31
C THR A 3 0.16 8.83 21.58
N ARG A 4 1.13 8.38 20.74
CA ARG A 4 2.51 8.90 20.75
C ARG A 4 2.53 10.43 20.70
N ARG A 5 1.54 11.05 20.04
CA ARG A 5 1.35 12.50 19.97
C ARG A 5 1.03 13.14 21.32
N ASP A 6 0.16 12.52 22.11
CA ASP A 6 -0.33 13.11 23.36
C ASP A 6 0.70 13.01 24.48
N ASN A 7 1.58 12.01 24.42
CA ASN A 7 2.68 11.85 25.37
C ASN A 7 3.86 11.09 24.74
N PRO A 8 4.76 11.77 23.99
CA PRO A 8 5.86 11.12 23.25
C PRO A 8 6.89 10.44 24.16
N ARG A 9 7.03 10.89 25.41
CA ARG A 9 7.87 10.25 26.43
C ARG A 9 7.15 9.16 27.23
N GLY A 10 5.83 9.09 27.12
CA GLY A 10 5.02 8.11 27.84
C GLY A 10 5.25 6.71 27.31
N THR A 11 5.51 5.75 28.19
CA THR A 11 5.58 4.33 27.82
C THR A 11 4.21 3.71 27.51
N LEU A 12 3.13 4.39 27.92
CA LEU A 12 1.76 3.87 27.82
C LEU A 12 1.35 3.56 26.38
N TRP A 13 1.71 4.42 25.41
CA TRP A 13 1.35 4.16 24.01
C TRP A 13 2.09 2.93 23.47
N ARG A 14 3.36 2.71 23.87
CA ARG A 14 4.14 1.55 23.45
C ARG A 14 3.50 0.26 23.95
N ILE A 15 3.24 0.21 25.26
CA ILE A 15 2.55 -0.92 25.90
C ILE A 15 1.18 -1.14 25.27
N SER A 16 0.43 -0.07 24.99
CA SER A 16 -0.89 -0.18 24.34
C SER A 16 -0.79 -0.78 22.94
N ALA A 17 0.18 -0.36 22.13
CA ALA A 17 0.41 -0.89 20.79
C ALA A 17 0.81 -2.37 20.81
N GLU A 18 1.74 -2.74 21.71
CA GLU A 18 2.19 -4.13 21.88
C GLU A 18 1.06 -5.05 22.35
N CYS A 19 0.31 -4.62 23.36
CA CYS A 19 -0.85 -5.37 23.85
C CYS A 19 -1.92 -5.49 22.78
N PHE A 20 -2.20 -4.42 22.03
CA PHE A 20 -3.17 -4.44 20.95
C PHE A 20 -2.77 -5.43 19.84
N ASN A 21 -1.52 -5.38 19.39
CA ASN A 21 -0.99 -6.31 18.39
C ASN A 21 -1.19 -7.77 18.83
N ARG A 22 -0.87 -8.10 20.08
CA ARG A 22 -1.06 -9.45 20.61
C ARG A 22 -2.54 -9.87 20.60
N VAL A 23 -3.41 -9.02 21.14
CA VAL A 23 -4.86 -9.31 21.24
C VAL A 23 -5.47 -9.47 19.86
N VAL A 24 -5.19 -8.57 18.92
CA VAL A 24 -5.78 -8.64 17.58
C VAL A 24 -5.27 -9.84 16.80
N THR A 25 -3.98 -10.18 16.90
CA THR A 25 -3.42 -11.37 16.26
C THR A 25 -4.06 -12.65 16.80
N ASP A 26 -4.22 -12.77 18.12
CA ASP A 26 -4.86 -13.94 18.75
C ASP A 26 -6.32 -14.10 18.30
N GLU A 27 -7.08 -13.00 18.27
CA GLU A 27 -8.49 -12.98 17.86
C GLU A 27 -8.70 -13.21 16.34
N VAL A 28 -7.80 -12.75 15.49
CA VAL A 28 -7.89 -12.99 14.03
C VAL A 28 -7.49 -14.42 13.67
N ARG A 29 -6.52 -15.00 14.38
CA ARG A 29 -6.03 -16.36 14.12
C ARG A 29 -6.90 -17.46 14.73
N GLN A 30 -7.79 -17.13 15.66
CA GLN A 30 -8.65 -18.10 16.31
C GLN A 30 -9.54 -18.83 15.27
N GLU A 31 -9.34 -20.14 15.11
CA GLU A 31 -10.21 -20.98 14.28
C GLU A 31 -11.51 -21.27 15.01
N ASN A 32 -12.64 -20.99 14.36
CA ASN A 32 -13.98 -21.13 14.96
C ASN A 32 -14.37 -22.61 15.15
N ALA A 33 -13.85 -23.26 16.19
CA ALA A 33 -14.18 -24.66 16.46
C ALA A 33 -15.62 -24.86 17.00
N ASN A 34 -16.31 -23.82 17.51
CA ASN A 34 -17.46 -24.02 18.41
C ASN A 34 -18.75 -23.20 18.17
N CYS A 35 -18.94 -22.50 17.05
CA CYS A 35 -20.20 -21.74 16.83
C CYS A 35 -21.22 -22.45 15.95
N ARG A 36 -21.75 -23.60 16.41
CA ARG A 36 -22.88 -24.30 15.74
C ARG A 36 -24.28 -23.82 16.15
N SER A 37 -24.42 -23.04 17.23
CA SER A 37 -25.75 -22.77 17.81
C SER A 37 -26.40 -21.42 17.45
N ASN A 38 -25.67 -20.41 16.93
CA ASN A 38 -26.32 -19.17 16.47
C ASN A 38 -25.48 -18.35 15.45
N VAL A 39 -25.59 -18.71 14.16
CA VAL A 39 -24.84 -18.09 13.05
C VAL A 39 -25.06 -16.58 12.96
N ASN A 40 -26.26 -16.09 13.24
CA ASN A 40 -26.59 -14.66 13.14
C ASN A 40 -25.92 -13.83 14.24
N SER A 41 -25.90 -14.35 15.47
CA SER A 41 -25.20 -13.70 16.59
C SER A 41 -23.69 -13.60 16.33
N TYR A 42 -23.10 -14.68 15.78
CA TYR A 42 -21.69 -14.74 15.41
C TYR A 42 -21.33 -13.71 14.32
N ARG A 43 -22.13 -13.60 13.26
CA ARG A 43 -21.89 -12.58 12.20
C ARG A 43 -21.94 -11.16 12.76
N LEU A 44 -22.90 -10.87 13.63
CA LEU A 44 -23.04 -9.56 14.25
C LEU A 44 -21.89 -9.23 15.23
N SER A 45 -21.38 -10.23 15.96
CA SER A 45 -20.20 -10.02 16.82
C SER A 45 -18.93 -9.81 16.00
N ARG A 46 -18.73 -10.56 14.91
CA ARG A 46 -17.60 -10.36 13.99
C ARG A 46 -17.63 -9.00 13.30
N ALA A 47 -18.79 -8.56 12.82
CA ALA A 47 -18.93 -7.22 12.22
C ALA A 47 -18.57 -6.11 13.23
N ARG A 48 -18.99 -6.24 14.49
CA ARG A 48 -18.61 -5.30 15.56
C ARG A 48 -17.12 -5.35 15.87
N PHE A 49 -16.55 -6.55 16.02
CA PHE A 49 -15.11 -6.72 16.21
C PHE A 49 -14.30 -5.99 15.14
N TRP A 50 -14.60 -6.24 13.86
CA TRP A 50 -13.89 -5.61 12.75
C TRP A 50 -14.03 -4.08 12.74
N LYS A 51 -15.21 -3.57 13.11
CA LYS A 51 -15.41 -2.12 13.25
C LYS A 51 -14.52 -1.52 14.33
N GLU A 52 -14.47 -2.14 15.51
CA GLU A 52 -13.60 -1.69 16.61
C GLU A 52 -12.12 -1.74 16.21
N VAL A 53 -11.69 -2.81 15.53
CA VAL A 53 -10.32 -2.92 14.99
C VAL A 53 -10.02 -1.74 14.05
N ALA A 54 -10.93 -1.42 13.12
CA ALA A 54 -10.76 -0.28 12.23
C ALA A 54 -10.73 1.06 12.96
N ASP A 55 -11.59 1.25 13.96
CA ASP A 55 -11.62 2.47 14.76
C ASP A 55 -10.30 2.67 15.53
N VAL A 56 -9.70 1.59 16.05
CA VAL A 56 -8.37 1.62 16.68
C VAL A 56 -7.29 1.97 15.65
N TYR A 57 -7.22 1.30 14.50
CA TYR A 57 -6.21 1.60 13.48
C TYR A 57 -6.29 3.05 12.97
N GLU A 58 -7.49 3.55 12.68
CA GLU A 58 -7.69 4.92 12.21
C GLU A 58 -7.33 5.97 13.28
N THR A 59 -7.72 5.74 14.53
CA THR A 59 -7.52 6.72 15.61
C THR A 59 -6.10 6.68 16.16
N PHE A 60 -5.52 5.49 16.28
CA PHE A 60 -4.24 5.28 16.95
C PHE A 60 -3.04 5.37 16.00
N LEU A 61 -3.12 4.81 14.78
CA LEU A 61 -1.95 4.64 13.91
C LEU A 61 -1.82 5.70 12.82
N VAL A 62 -2.94 6.18 12.28
CA VAL A 62 -2.93 7.31 11.33
C VAL A 62 -2.77 8.64 12.07
N GLY A 63 -3.36 8.77 13.27
CA GLY A 63 -3.34 10.00 14.07
C GLY A 63 -1.96 10.39 14.63
N SER A 64 -0.99 9.46 14.65
CA SER A 64 0.29 9.62 15.34
C SER A 64 1.43 10.17 14.48
N CYS A 65 1.25 10.29 13.16
CA CYS A 65 2.39 10.45 12.26
C CYS A 65 2.34 11.72 11.42
N GLY A 66 3.42 12.51 11.46
CA GLY A 66 3.60 13.67 10.57
C GLY A 66 3.61 15.05 11.23
N ARG A 67 3.76 15.17 12.55
CA ARG A 67 4.10 16.45 13.19
C ARG A 67 5.49 16.38 13.82
N VAL A 68 6.24 17.46 13.67
CA VAL A 68 7.54 17.68 14.31
C VAL A 68 7.36 17.46 15.82
N LEU A 69 8.06 16.46 16.37
CA LEU A 69 8.14 16.27 17.81
C LEU A 69 8.79 17.53 18.41
N SER A 70 8.25 18.00 19.55
CA SER A 70 8.72 19.19 20.26
C SER A 70 10.26 19.24 20.39
N SER A 71 10.82 20.44 20.49
CA SER A 71 12.27 20.79 20.47
C SER A 71 13.19 20.02 21.43
N ASP A 72 12.65 19.20 22.33
CA ASP A 72 13.42 18.33 23.20
C ASP A 72 13.56 16.94 22.57
N ALA A 73 14.61 16.77 21.77
CA ALA A 73 14.89 15.52 21.06
C ALA A 73 14.93 14.32 22.03
N PRO A 74 14.15 13.25 21.79
CA PRO A 74 14.28 11.98 22.51
C PRO A 74 15.69 11.39 22.33
N SER A 75 16.10 10.48 23.23
CA SER A 75 17.37 9.77 23.05
C SER A 75 17.34 8.93 21.77
N ALA A 76 18.50 8.73 21.14
CA ALA A 76 18.62 7.93 19.93
C ALA A 76 18.04 6.51 20.09
N ASP A 77 18.22 5.92 21.28
CA ASP A 77 17.66 4.60 21.63
C ASP A 77 16.12 4.62 21.61
N SER A 78 15.51 5.64 22.22
CA SER A 78 14.04 5.75 22.24
C SER A 78 13.42 6.02 20.88
N ILE A 79 14.14 6.66 19.96
CA ILE A 79 13.71 6.85 18.56
C ILE A 79 13.72 5.50 17.83
N THR A 80 14.79 4.72 18.02
CA THR A 80 14.94 3.40 17.38
C THR A 80 13.90 2.40 17.86
N ASP A 81 13.59 2.40 19.17
CA ASP A 81 12.54 1.57 19.75
C ASP A 81 11.16 1.93 19.16
N ASP A 82 10.89 3.24 19.02
CA ASP A 82 9.64 3.73 18.43
C ASP A 82 9.50 3.29 16.97
N GLU A 83 10.55 3.44 16.16
CA GLU A 83 10.57 3.03 14.75
C GLU A 83 10.36 1.51 14.62
N THR A 84 10.99 0.73 15.49
CA THR A 84 10.84 -0.73 15.51
C THR A 84 9.42 -1.14 15.85
N LEU A 85 8.80 -0.48 16.84
CA LEU A 85 7.43 -0.73 17.22
C LEU A 85 6.44 -0.33 16.12
N GLU A 86 6.64 0.82 15.47
CA GLU A 86 5.83 1.25 14.32
C GLU A 86 5.86 0.20 13.20
N MET A 87 7.04 -0.31 12.87
CA MET A 87 7.19 -1.38 11.86
C MET A 87 6.54 -2.69 12.29
N SER A 88 6.60 -3.04 13.59
CA SER A 88 5.91 -4.20 14.15
C SER A 88 4.40 -4.08 14.02
N VAL A 89 3.84 -2.91 14.34
CA VAL A 89 2.41 -2.64 14.19
C VAL A 89 1.97 -2.69 12.73
N LEU A 90 2.76 -2.13 11.80
CA LEU A 90 2.49 -2.25 10.37
C LEU A 90 2.51 -3.71 9.89
N THR A 91 3.47 -4.50 10.39
CA THR A 91 3.57 -5.94 10.06
C THR A 91 2.33 -6.69 10.53
N VAL A 92 1.90 -6.51 11.78
CA VAL A 92 0.67 -7.12 12.30
C VAL A 92 -0.56 -6.64 11.52
N PHE A 93 -0.62 -5.34 11.21
CA PHE A 93 -1.74 -4.78 10.44
C PHE A 93 -1.87 -5.41 9.05
N GLY A 94 -0.75 -5.55 8.34
CA GLY A 94 -0.74 -6.12 7.01
C GLY A 94 -0.92 -7.63 7.01
N ASP A 95 -0.06 -8.33 7.74
CA ASP A 95 0.08 -9.78 7.66
C ASP A 95 -0.97 -10.53 8.46
N ASP A 96 -1.32 -10.06 9.67
CA ASP A 96 -2.33 -10.72 10.49
C ASP A 96 -3.72 -10.16 10.23
N VAL A 97 -3.87 -8.83 10.25
CA VAL A 97 -5.21 -8.22 10.18
C VAL A 97 -5.75 -8.23 8.75
N LEU A 98 -5.01 -7.71 7.76
CA LEU A 98 -5.52 -7.56 6.39
C LEU A 98 -5.46 -8.85 5.55
N LYS A 99 -4.38 -9.64 5.67
CA LYS A 99 -4.22 -10.89 4.89
C LYS A 99 -4.97 -12.08 5.47
N LEU A 100 -5.11 -12.19 6.79
CA LEU A 100 -5.83 -13.31 7.43
C LEU A 100 -7.27 -12.99 7.80
N GLN A 101 -7.79 -11.83 7.39
CA GLN A 101 -9.18 -11.46 7.68
C GLN A 101 -10.16 -12.53 7.20
N LYS A 102 -11.15 -12.80 8.05
CA LYS A 102 -12.29 -13.70 7.80
C LYS A 102 -13.55 -12.98 8.27
N ASP A 103 -14.57 -12.98 7.41
CA ASP A 103 -15.89 -12.39 7.66
C ASP A 103 -15.84 -10.88 7.98
N ALA A 104 -14.83 -10.15 7.48
CA ALA A 104 -14.80 -8.70 7.60
C ALA A 104 -15.75 -8.07 6.56
N PRO A 105 -16.65 -7.15 6.95
CA PRO A 105 -17.45 -6.42 5.98
C PRO A 105 -16.58 -5.62 5.01
N VAL A 106 -16.96 -5.56 3.73
CA VAL A 106 -16.19 -4.89 2.68
C VAL A 106 -15.94 -3.41 2.98
N GLU A 107 -16.90 -2.74 3.62
CA GLU A 107 -16.78 -1.33 4.02
C GLU A 107 -15.67 -1.16 5.09
N VAL A 108 -15.52 -2.15 5.97
CA VAL A 108 -14.45 -2.15 6.98
C VAL A 108 -13.10 -2.43 6.34
N LEU A 109 -13.03 -3.36 5.38
CA LEU A 109 -11.79 -3.59 4.62
C LEU A 109 -11.35 -2.33 3.87
N GLN A 110 -12.29 -1.64 3.23
CA GLN A 110 -12.02 -0.37 2.55
C GLN A 110 -11.50 0.69 3.52
N ARG A 111 -12.07 0.79 4.72
CA ARG A 111 -11.57 1.69 5.78
C ARG A 111 -10.14 1.35 6.20
N LEU A 112 -9.85 0.09 6.47
CA LEU A 112 -8.52 -0.36 6.87
C LEU A 112 -7.47 -0.12 5.78
N VAL A 113 -7.78 -0.43 4.52
CA VAL A 113 -6.84 -0.18 3.42
C VAL A 113 -6.64 1.33 3.18
N ASN A 114 -7.69 2.15 3.33
CA ASN A 114 -7.55 3.61 3.30
C ASN A 114 -6.71 4.14 4.46
N CYS A 115 -6.79 3.53 5.65
CA CYS A 115 -5.94 3.83 6.78
C CYS A 115 -4.46 3.57 6.43
N LEU A 116 -4.15 2.45 5.79
CA LEU A 116 -2.81 2.13 5.29
C LEU A 116 -2.34 3.11 4.20
N ASP A 117 -3.23 3.49 3.28
CA ASP A 117 -2.96 4.46 2.21
C ASP A 117 -2.63 5.86 2.73
N ARG A 118 -3.32 6.33 3.78
CA ARG A 118 -2.99 7.59 4.46
C ARG A 118 -1.59 7.57 5.07
N CYS A 119 -1.14 6.42 5.58
CA CYS A 119 0.22 6.26 6.07
C CYS A 119 1.24 6.21 4.92
N ALA A 120 0.88 5.59 3.79
CA ALA A 120 1.71 5.56 2.59
C ALA A 120 1.83 6.92 1.90
N SER A 121 0.91 7.85 2.16
CA SER A 121 0.88 9.17 1.52
C SER A 121 1.72 10.24 2.22
N ARG A 122 2.52 9.92 3.23
CA ARG A 122 3.23 10.94 4.05
C ARG A 122 4.16 11.78 3.19
N THR A 123 5.00 11.12 2.40
CA THR A 123 5.89 11.82 1.44
C THR A 123 5.06 12.58 0.41
N GLY A 124 4.11 11.90 -0.26
CA GLY A 124 3.10 12.48 -1.16
C GLY A 124 2.50 13.82 -0.68
N SER A 125 2.09 13.87 0.59
CA SER A 125 1.32 14.99 1.17
C SER A 125 2.12 16.27 1.45
N LEU A 126 3.45 16.22 1.41
CA LEU A 126 4.29 17.37 1.73
C LEU A 126 4.59 18.21 0.48
N PRO A 127 4.52 19.54 0.55
CA PRO A 127 4.97 20.40 -0.54
C PRO A 127 6.44 20.16 -0.91
N LEU A 128 6.77 20.45 -2.17
CA LEU A 128 8.12 20.36 -2.74
C LEU A 128 9.19 21.05 -1.87
N GLN A 129 8.83 22.17 -1.27
CA GLN A 129 9.73 23.00 -0.45
C GLN A 129 10.06 22.36 0.92
N THR A 130 9.22 21.47 1.42
CA THR A 130 9.35 20.91 2.78
C THR A 130 9.54 19.41 2.81
N VAL A 131 9.26 18.69 1.72
CA VAL A 131 9.41 17.23 1.65
C VAL A 131 10.86 16.77 1.88
N GLY A 132 11.85 17.59 1.48
CA GLY A 132 13.27 17.32 1.75
C GLY A 132 13.67 17.41 3.23
N LEU A 133 12.81 17.97 4.08
CA LEU A 133 13.01 18.06 5.54
C LEU A 133 12.32 16.91 6.30
N LEU A 134 11.65 16.00 5.60
CA LEU A 134 10.98 14.87 6.21
C LEU A 134 12.02 13.96 6.89
N PRO A 135 11.85 13.61 8.18
CA PRO A 135 12.73 12.65 8.83
C PRO A 135 12.81 11.33 8.06
N LEU A 136 14.01 10.76 7.92
CA LEU A 136 14.24 9.56 7.12
C LEU A 136 13.36 8.36 7.55
N HIS A 137 13.07 8.21 8.85
CA HIS A 137 12.20 7.14 9.31
C HIS A 137 10.75 7.30 8.83
N CYS A 138 10.27 8.53 8.66
CA CYS A 138 8.93 8.80 8.18
C CYS A 138 8.80 8.39 6.70
N SER A 139 9.80 8.67 5.87
CA SER A 139 9.80 8.23 4.46
C SER A 139 9.90 6.70 4.38
N ARG A 140 10.78 6.07 5.16
CA ARG A 140 10.89 4.60 5.24
C ARG A 140 9.60 3.93 5.66
N PHE A 141 8.93 4.46 6.69
CA PHE A 141 7.63 3.96 7.13
C PHE A 141 6.57 4.13 6.03
N SER A 142 6.53 5.30 5.38
CA SER A 142 5.62 5.58 4.25
C SER A 142 5.79 4.55 3.12
N LEU A 143 7.04 4.29 2.72
CA LEU A 143 7.36 3.28 1.70
C LEU A 143 6.98 1.86 2.17
N SER A 144 7.17 1.55 3.44
CA SER A 144 6.78 0.24 4.01
C SER A 144 5.25 0.06 3.97
N CYS A 145 4.47 1.12 4.26
CA CYS A 145 3.03 1.09 4.09
C CYS A 145 2.63 0.87 2.63
N LEU A 146 3.28 1.56 1.70
CA LEU A 146 3.03 1.39 0.28
C LEU A 146 3.38 -0.03 -0.19
N GLN A 147 4.52 -0.57 0.25
CA GLN A 147 4.93 -1.96 0.01
C GLN A 147 3.89 -2.96 0.52
N MET A 148 3.29 -2.68 1.69
CA MET A 148 2.24 -3.53 2.22
C MET A 148 1.00 -3.52 1.31
N ILE A 149 0.60 -2.37 0.77
CA ILE A 149 -0.52 -2.31 -0.19
C ILE A 149 -0.20 -3.13 -1.46
N PHE A 150 1.03 -3.04 -1.98
CA PHE A 150 1.49 -3.92 -3.08
C PHE A 150 1.39 -5.40 -2.69
N SER A 151 1.82 -5.75 -1.48
CA SER A 151 1.76 -7.12 -0.94
C SER A 151 0.33 -7.66 -0.88
N LEU A 152 -0.65 -6.82 -0.49
CA LEU A 152 -2.07 -7.19 -0.43
C LEU A 152 -2.68 -7.46 -1.81
N CYS A 153 -2.14 -6.84 -2.87
CA CYS A 153 -2.59 -7.04 -4.24
C CYS A 153 -1.93 -8.26 -4.91
N SER A 154 -0.80 -8.71 -4.39
CA SER A 154 0.05 -9.72 -5.03
C SER A 154 -0.56 -11.13 -4.93
N CYS A 155 -0.52 -11.87 -6.03
CA CYS A 155 -0.87 -13.29 -6.07
C CYS A 155 0.39 -14.15 -5.94
N THR A 156 0.44 -15.03 -4.93
CA THR A 156 1.50 -16.04 -4.85
C THR A 156 1.05 -17.32 -5.57
N VAL A 157 1.81 -17.76 -6.56
CA VAL A 157 1.52 -18.95 -7.40
C VAL A 157 1.78 -20.27 -6.64
N LYS A 158 1.66 -20.30 -5.30
CA LYS A 158 1.90 -21.55 -4.56
C LYS A 158 0.82 -22.58 -4.87
N ALA A 159 1.23 -23.54 -5.69
CA ALA A 159 0.61 -24.80 -6.12
C ALA A 159 -0.76 -25.16 -5.49
N GLY A 160 -1.76 -25.25 -6.36
CA GLY A 160 -2.86 -26.22 -6.21
C GLY A 160 -4.18 -25.70 -5.65
N THR A 161 -4.16 -24.63 -4.86
CA THR A 161 -5.40 -24.03 -4.36
C THR A 161 -5.47 -22.62 -4.93
N CYS A 162 -6.38 -22.38 -5.87
CA CYS A 162 -6.79 -21.04 -6.25
C CYS A 162 -7.06 -20.31 -4.93
N ALA A 163 -6.16 -19.39 -4.55
CA ALA A 163 -6.27 -18.63 -3.33
C ALA A 163 -7.67 -18.03 -3.34
N THR A 164 -8.47 -18.39 -2.34
CA THR A 164 -9.81 -17.84 -2.12
C THR A 164 -9.79 -16.36 -2.45
N VAL A 165 -10.75 -15.90 -3.27
CA VAL A 165 -10.95 -14.50 -3.65
C VAL A 165 -10.67 -13.63 -2.42
N SER A 166 -9.52 -12.95 -2.39
CA SER A 166 -9.22 -12.07 -1.29
C SER A 166 -9.94 -10.76 -1.59
N GLU A 167 -11.12 -10.58 -0.98
CA GLU A 167 -11.86 -9.31 -1.06
C GLU A 167 -10.94 -8.12 -0.71
N THR A 168 -9.99 -8.34 0.19
CA THR A 168 -8.92 -7.39 0.51
C THR A 168 -8.10 -7.00 -0.72
N SER A 169 -7.71 -7.94 -1.59
CA SER A 169 -6.90 -7.62 -2.78
C SER A 169 -7.70 -6.81 -3.81
N SER A 170 -8.98 -7.14 -4.00
CA SER A 170 -9.89 -6.39 -4.89
C SER A 170 -10.10 -4.95 -4.41
N VAL A 171 -10.29 -4.75 -3.11
CA VAL A 171 -10.37 -3.40 -2.52
C VAL A 171 -9.02 -2.69 -2.66
N SER A 172 -7.92 -3.37 -2.35
CA SER A 172 -6.58 -2.79 -2.32
C SER A 172 -6.08 -2.34 -3.68
N VAL A 173 -6.39 -3.07 -4.76
CA VAL A 173 -5.85 -2.73 -6.07
C VAL A 173 -6.36 -1.39 -6.59
N SER A 174 -7.63 -1.06 -6.31
CA SER A 174 -8.20 0.23 -6.70
C SER A 174 -7.52 1.40 -5.98
N ILE A 175 -7.26 1.25 -4.68
CA ILE A 175 -6.57 2.24 -3.85
C ILE A 175 -5.10 2.35 -4.29
N LEU A 176 -4.44 1.22 -4.54
CA LEU A 176 -3.05 1.16 -5.00
C LEU A 176 -2.87 1.89 -6.34
N MET A 177 -3.74 1.65 -7.32
CA MET A 177 -3.64 2.30 -8.63
C MET A 177 -3.80 3.81 -8.51
N LYS A 178 -4.78 4.28 -7.73
CA LYS A 178 -4.95 5.71 -7.46
C LYS A 178 -3.74 6.30 -6.76
N ARG A 179 -3.15 5.60 -5.80
CA ARG A 179 -1.93 6.05 -5.11
C ARG A 179 -0.73 6.13 -6.04
N CYS A 180 -0.53 5.13 -6.89
CA CYS A 180 0.53 5.14 -7.89
C CYS A 180 0.36 6.32 -8.86
N GLU A 181 -0.86 6.53 -9.38
CA GLU A 181 -1.18 7.66 -10.23
C GLU A 181 -0.85 9.01 -9.56
N VAL A 182 -1.24 9.19 -8.29
CA VAL A 182 -0.92 10.39 -7.51
C VAL A 182 0.59 10.58 -7.34
N ILE A 183 1.34 9.54 -6.97
CA ILE A 183 2.79 9.63 -6.78
C ILE A 183 3.50 10.01 -8.09
N LEU A 184 3.18 9.30 -9.16
CA LEU A 184 3.78 9.49 -10.48
C LEU A 184 3.41 10.85 -11.09
N GLY A 185 2.15 11.26 -10.94
CA GLY A 185 1.68 12.59 -11.37
C GLY A 185 2.31 13.71 -10.56
N GLN A 186 2.45 13.55 -9.23
CA GLN A 186 3.13 14.54 -8.39
C GLN A 186 4.60 14.66 -8.76
N PHE A 187 5.30 13.55 -9.00
CA PHE A 187 6.69 13.58 -9.47
C PHE A 187 6.82 14.37 -10.78
N LEU A 188 5.93 14.13 -11.74
CA LEU A 188 5.96 14.82 -13.03
C LEU A 188 5.65 16.33 -12.89
N ALA A 189 4.67 16.69 -12.06
CA ALA A 189 4.36 18.08 -11.76
C ALA A 189 5.56 18.78 -11.09
N ASP A 190 6.12 18.15 -10.05
CA ASP A 190 7.28 18.66 -9.32
C ASP A 190 8.51 18.83 -10.24
N GLU A 191 8.74 17.87 -11.13
CA GLU A 191 9.81 17.93 -12.14
C GLU A 191 9.61 19.14 -13.05
N ASN A 192 8.42 19.30 -13.62
CA ASN A 192 8.12 20.41 -14.52
C ASN A 192 8.26 21.79 -13.81
N ASP A 193 7.77 21.91 -12.58
CA ASP A 193 7.80 23.16 -11.80
C ASP A 193 9.23 23.59 -11.45
N LEU A 194 10.12 22.65 -11.15
CA LEU A 194 11.50 22.96 -10.76
C LEU A 194 12.41 23.34 -11.94
N GLY A 195 12.01 23.03 -13.18
CA GLY A 195 12.94 23.14 -14.31
C GLY A 195 14.22 22.36 -14.02
N GLU A 196 15.39 22.86 -14.41
CA GLU A 196 16.66 22.12 -14.29
C GLU A 196 17.16 21.86 -12.86
N HIS A 197 16.41 22.27 -11.82
CA HIS A 197 16.79 22.01 -10.44
C HIS A 197 16.48 20.55 -10.04
N PRO A 198 17.35 19.91 -9.24
CA PRO A 198 17.13 18.55 -8.81
C PRO A 198 15.93 18.45 -7.86
N LEU A 199 15.16 17.38 -8.03
CA LEU A 199 14.09 17.02 -7.10
C LEU A 199 14.66 16.58 -5.74
N PRO A 200 13.95 16.79 -4.63
CA PRO A 200 14.31 16.19 -3.34
C PRO A 200 14.45 14.66 -3.47
N SER A 201 15.49 14.07 -2.88
CA SER A 201 15.77 12.63 -3.04
C SER A 201 14.59 11.76 -2.64
N VAL A 202 13.83 12.17 -1.62
CA VAL A 202 12.63 11.45 -1.15
C VAL A 202 11.56 11.32 -2.25
N ARG A 203 11.41 12.31 -3.15
CA ARG A 203 10.50 12.24 -4.31
C ARG A 203 10.99 11.24 -5.35
N ILE A 204 12.28 11.27 -5.63
CA ILE A 204 12.91 10.38 -6.60
C ILE A 204 12.85 8.93 -6.09
N GLU A 205 13.19 8.69 -4.83
CA GLU A 205 13.16 7.39 -4.17
C GLU A 205 11.73 6.80 -4.14
N GLU A 206 10.72 7.60 -3.78
CA GLU A 206 9.31 7.16 -3.80
C GLU A 206 8.86 6.76 -5.20
N THR A 207 9.24 7.54 -6.22
CA THR A 207 8.92 7.26 -7.63
C THR A 207 9.60 5.99 -8.13
N ILE A 208 10.91 5.86 -7.88
CA ILE A 208 11.68 4.66 -8.25
C ILE A 208 11.09 3.43 -7.55
N PHE A 209 10.75 3.53 -6.28
CA PHE A 209 10.14 2.46 -5.51
C PHE A 209 8.83 1.99 -6.15
N VAL A 210 7.91 2.92 -6.46
CA VAL A 210 6.64 2.61 -7.13
C VAL A 210 6.85 1.90 -8.46
N LEU A 211 7.73 2.42 -9.32
CA LEU A 211 7.97 1.83 -10.63
C LEU A 211 8.56 0.41 -10.53
N GLN A 212 9.43 0.17 -9.54
CA GLN A 212 9.99 -1.16 -9.29
C GLN A 212 8.95 -2.14 -8.74
N GLU A 213 8.10 -1.72 -7.81
CA GLU A 213 7.02 -2.55 -7.28
C GLU A 213 5.99 -2.87 -8.37
N LEU A 214 5.61 -1.90 -9.21
CA LEU A 214 4.74 -2.10 -10.37
C LEU A 214 5.31 -3.15 -11.34
N ALA A 215 6.63 -3.13 -11.56
CA ALA A 215 7.32 -4.10 -12.41
C ALA A 215 7.35 -5.52 -11.81
N ARG A 216 7.25 -5.65 -10.48
CA ARG A 216 7.29 -6.94 -9.77
C ARG A 216 5.89 -7.49 -9.45
N LEU A 217 4.89 -6.61 -9.37
CA LEU A 217 3.53 -6.98 -9.02
C LEU A 217 2.93 -7.92 -10.07
N ILE A 218 2.37 -9.03 -9.58
CA ILE A 218 1.52 -9.94 -10.33
C ILE A 218 0.22 -10.09 -9.55
N ILE A 219 -0.91 -9.85 -10.18
CA ILE A 219 -2.23 -9.89 -9.54
C ILE A 219 -3.05 -11.10 -10.01
N GLY A 220 -4.01 -11.53 -9.18
CA GLY A 220 -4.96 -12.58 -9.53
C GLY A 220 -6.02 -12.09 -10.51
N ILE A 221 -6.74 -13.02 -11.15
CA ILE A 221 -7.80 -12.70 -12.12
C ILE A 221 -8.93 -11.86 -11.51
N ASP A 222 -9.34 -12.15 -10.28
CA ASP A 222 -10.41 -11.43 -9.59
C ASP A 222 -10.00 -10.01 -9.21
N THR A 223 -8.75 -9.84 -8.79
CA THR A 223 -8.14 -8.54 -8.56
C THR A 223 -8.06 -7.75 -9.87
N ALA A 224 -7.66 -8.39 -10.98
CA ALA A 224 -7.61 -7.76 -12.29
C ALA A 224 -9.00 -7.33 -12.80
N ASN A 225 -10.04 -8.11 -12.50
CA ASN A 225 -11.43 -7.75 -12.82
C ASN A 225 -11.88 -6.46 -12.14
N SER A 226 -11.38 -6.22 -10.93
CA SER A 226 -11.69 -5.03 -10.11
C SER A 226 -11.00 -3.75 -10.61
N LEU A 227 -10.07 -3.85 -11.56
CA LEU A 227 -9.40 -2.70 -12.16
C LEU A 227 -10.35 -1.94 -13.10
N ASN A 228 -10.25 -0.61 -13.05
CA ASN A 228 -10.93 0.29 -13.97
C ASN A 228 -10.15 0.43 -15.29
N ILE A 229 -10.13 -0.65 -16.08
CA ILE A 229 -9.49 -0.70 -17.40
C ILE A 229 -10.59 -0.67 -18.48
N PRO A 230 -10.39 0.06 -19.60
CA PRO A 230 -11.29 0.03 -20.73
C PRO A 230 -11.64 -1.40 -21.21
N PRO A 231 -12.91 -1.69 -21.55
CA PRO A 231 -13.35 -3.05 -21.88
C PRO A 231 -12.53 -3.74 -22.98
N TYR A 232 -12.16 -3.00 -24.03
CA TYR A 232 -11.38 -3.54 -25.16
C TYR A 232 -9.97 -4.01 -24.74
N LEU A 233 -9.36 -3.38 -23.73
CA LEU A 233 -8.07 -3.83 -23.18
C LEU A 233 -8.26 -5.07 -22.32
N LYS A 234 -9.36 -5.17 -21.56
CA LYS A 234 -9.71 -6.41 -20.85
C LYS A 234 -9.88 -7.55 -21.86
N GLU A 235 -10.65 -7.37 -22.93
CA GLU A 235 -10.80 -8.41 -23.95
C GLU A 235 -9.46 -8.89 -24.53
N ALA A 236 -8.55 -7.97 -24.84
CA ALA A 236 -7.21 -8.30 -25.35
C ALA A 236 -6.38 -9.13 -24.34
N LEU A 237 -6.35 -8.72 -23.06
CA LEU A 237 -5.63 -9.44 -22.00
C LEU A 237 -6.17 -10.86 -21.78
N TRP A 238 -7.50 -11.02 -21.80
CA TRP A 238 -8.14 -12.32 -21.63
C TRP A 238 -7.92 -13.23 -22.84
N GLY A 239 -7.95 -12.68 -24.06
CA GLY A 239 -7.60 -13.41 -25.28
C GLY A 239 -6.17 -13.97 -25.22
N ASN A 240 -5.24 -13.22 -24.64
CA ASN A 240 -3.85 -13.62 -24.46
C ASN A 240 -3.59 -14.45 -23.20
N LYS A 241 -4.61 -14.73 -22.37
CA LYS A 241 -4.48 -15.34 -21.03
C LYS A 241 -3.42 -14.65 -20.16
N SER A 242 -3.25 -13.34 -20.37
CA SER A 242 -2.20 -12.52 -19.79
C SER A 242 -2.88 -11.40 -19.00
N TYR A 243 -3.25 -11.68 -17.75
CA TYR A 243 -3.94 -10.73 -16.87
C TYR A 243 -3.13 -10.39 -15.62
N GLY A 244 -2.03 -11.10 -15.38
CA GLY A 244 -1.22 -10.96 -14.17
C GLY A 244 -0.62 -9.56 -14.03
N ARG A 245 -0.46 -8.82 -15.13
CA ARG A 245 0.03 -7.44 -15.12
C ARG A 245 -0.97 -6.43 -15.65
N ALA A 246 -2.27 -6.73 -15.58
CA ALA A 246 -3.32 -5.84 -16.04
C ALA A 246 -3.24 -4.44 -15.41
N HIS A 247 -2.76 -4.33 -14.17
CA HIS A 247 -2.56 -3.05 -13.46
C HIS A 247 -1.68 -2.06 -14.21
N LEU A 248 -0.72 -2.53 -15.02
CA LEU A 248 0.15 -1.64 -15.80
C LEU A 248 -0.63 -0.86 -16.86
N LEU A 249 -1.71 -1.43 -17.41
CA LEU A 249 -2.54 -0.75 -18.40
C LEU A 249 -3.37 0.38 -17.79
N SER A 250 -3.74 0.28 -16.51
CA SER A 250 -4.42 1.36 -15.78
C SER A 250 -3.56 2.61 -15.65
N LEU A 251 -2.23 2.48 -15.70
CA LEU A 251 -1.26 3.57 -15.54
C LEU A 251 -0.54 3.94 -16.85
N LEU A 252 -0.94 3.34 -17.97
CA LEU A 252 -0.31 3.57 -19.28
C LEU A 252 -0.26 5.06 -19.69
N PRO A 253 -1.31 5.89 -19.47
CA PRO A 253 -1.22 7.32 -19.76
C PRO A 253 -0.08 7.99 -19.00
N THR A 254 0.02 7.74 -17.69
CA THR A 254 1.07 8.30 -16.83
C THR A 254 2.46 7.84 -17.26
N PHE A 255 2.63 6.56 -17.62
CA PHE A 255 3.92 6.07 -18.13
C PHE A 255 4.34 6.76 -19.44
N SER A 256 3.37 7.08 -20.29
CA SER A 256 3.62 7.74 -21.58
C SER A 256 4.16 9.15 -21.41
N GLU A 257 3.77 9.84 -20.33
CA GLU A 257 4.31 11.15 -19.98
C GLU A 257 5.70 11.03 -19.32
N LEU A 258 5.93 10.00 -18.51
CA LEU A 258 7.21 9.80 -17.82
C LEU A 258 8.36 9.35 -18.72
N VAL A 259 8.13 8.96 -19.98
CA VAL A 259 9.20 8.55 -20.91
C VAL A 259 10.22 9.65 -21.16
N VAL A 260 9.82 10.92 -21.00
CA VAL A 260 10.66 12.10 -21.18
C VAL A 260 11.21 12.68 -19.86
N SER A 261 10.98 12.02 -18.73
CA SER A 261 11.49 12.47 -17.43
C SER A 261 13.00 12.73 -17.49
N ARG A 262 13.51 13.73 -16.78
CA ARG A 262 14.96 14.02 -16.75
C ARG A 262 15.71 13.04 -15.86
N GLU A 263 15.03 12.43 -14.89
CA GLU A 263 15.61 11.37 -14.07
C GLU A 263 15.86 10.09 -14.88
N ALA A 264 17.13 9.77 -15.12
CA ALA A 264 17.53 8.64 -15.97
C ALA A 264 16.98 7.32 -15.44
N ARG A 265 16.99 7.13 -14.12
CA ARG A 265 16.52 5.90 -13.49
C ARG A 265 15.01 5.72 -13.65
N VAL A 266 14.24 6.81 -13.62
CA VAL A 266 12.80 6.80 -13.88
C VAL A 266 12.53 6.38 -15.32
N ARG A 267 13.23 6.98 -16.30
CA ARG A 267 13.10 6.59 -17.72
C ARG A 267 13.39 5.11 -17.95
N GLU A 268 14.47 4.59 -17.35
CA GLU A 268 14.83 3.17 -17.46
C GLU A 268 13.71 2.24 -16.98
N LEU A 269 13.14 2.54 -15.81
CA LEU A 269 12.07 1.74 -15.22
C LEU A 269 10.77 1.86 -16.02
N VAL A 270 10.42 3.05 -16.51
CA VAL A 270 9.27 3.25 -17.39
C VAL A 270 9.42 2.42 -18.67
N GLN A 271 10.61 2.37 -19.28
CA GLN A 271 10.85 1.49 -20.42
C GLN A 271 10.65 0.01 -20.08
N VAL A 272 11.05 -0.44 -18.88
CA VAL A 272 10.76 -1.80 -18.42
C VAL A 272 9.25 -2.05 -18.34
N LEU A 273 8.49 -1.13 -17.76
CA LEU A 273 7.03 -1.25 -17.66
C LEU A 273 6.36 -1.27 -19.04
N LEU A 274 6.78 -0.42 -19.98
CA LEU A 274 6.25 -0.40 -21.35
C LEU A 274 6.56 -1.71 -22.12
N ARG A 275 7.74 -2.30 -21.90
CA ARG A 275 8.09 -3.62 -22.46
C ARG A 275 7.19 -4.72 -21.88
N LEU A 276 6.89 -4.66 -20.58
CA LEU A 276 5.97 -5.60 -19.93
C LEU A 276 4.56 -5.47 -20.49
N ILE A 277 4.05 -4.24 -20.65
CA ILE A 277 2.75 -3.98 -21.31
C ILE A 277 2.74 -4.54 -22.73
N SER A 278 3.80 -4.31 -23.50
CA SER A 278 3.92 -4.84 -24.87
C SER A 278 3.84 -6.37 -24.89
N SER A 279 4.48 -7.03 -23.92
CA SER A 279 4.42 -8.50 -23.76
C SER A 279 3.00 -8.98 -23.42
N GLU A 280 2.30 -8.33 -22.50
CA GLU A 280 0.92 -8.69 -22.11
C GLU A 280 -0.07 -8.53 -23.27
N LEU A 281 0.14 -7.51 -24.10
CA LEU A 281 -0.66 -7.25 -25.30
C LEU A 281 -0.25 -8.13 -26.50
N GLY A 282 0.79 -8.96 -26.37
CA GLY A 282 1.29 -9.80 -27.46
C GLY A 282 1.94 -9.01 -28.61
N LEU A 283 2.34 -7.76 -28.36
CA LEU A 283 3.00 -6.91 -29.34
C LEU A 283 4.42 -7.41 -29.58
N ARG A 284 4.62 -8.12 -30.68
CA ARG A 284 5.95 -8.56 -31.13
C ARG A 284 6.53 -7.54 -32.08
N ARG A 285 7.82 -7.27 -31.95
CA ARG A 285 8.55 -6.50 -32.96
C ARG A 285 8.51 -7.30 -34.26
N LEU A 286 7.85 -6.75 -35.28
CA LEU A 286 7.89 -7.33 -36.62
C LEU A 286 9.33 -7.25 -37.11
N THR A 287 10.03 -8.39 -37.13
CA THR A 287 11.26 -8.52 -37.90
C THR A 287 10.85 -8.50 -39.36
N LEU A 288 11.06 -7.37 -40.02
CA LEU A 288 11.06 -7.28 -41.48
C LEU A 288 12.20 -8.18 -41.97
N THR A 289 11.83 -9.38 -42.44
CA THR A 289 12.71 -10.25 -43.24
C THR A 289 12.75 -9.78 -44.67
#